data_AF-A0AAN8F0Q4-F1
#
_entry.id   AF-A0AAN8F0Q4-F1
#
_cell.length_a   1.000
_cell.length_b   1.000
_cell.length_c   1.000
_cell.angle_alpha   90.00
_cell.angle_beta   90.00
_cell.angle_gamma   90.00
#
_symmetry.space_group_name_H-M   'P 1'
#
loop_
_entity.id
_entity.type
_entity.pdbx_description
1 polymer ?
#
loop_
_entity_poly.entity_id
_entity_poly.type
_entity_poly.pdbx_seq_one_letter_code
_entity_poly.pdbx_strand_id
1 'polypeptide(L)'
;GSSFILSRKAARVLLDNICKTPFVQLDDILMGIIASCTRLKLLNHDGFDKHTASNFVVYHYQYYRHTPQQLRQVWSSIPHLH
;
A
#
# COMPACT_ATOMS: atom_id res chain seq x y z
N GLY A 1 2.41 0.73 8.28
CA GLY A 1 2.62 -0.23 7.17
C GLY A 1 3.08 0.48 5.91
N SER A 2 3.56 -0.30 4.93
CA SER A 2 4.07 0.21 3.64
C SER A 2 3.07 0.26 2.51
N SER A 3 1.79 0.30 2.85
CA SER A 3 0.69 0.17 1.90
C SER A 3 0.79 -1.11 1.05
N PHE A 4 -0.15 -1.29 0.13
CA PHE A 4 -0.17 -2.41 -0.80
C PHE A 4 -0.98 -2.00 -2.03
N ILE A 5 -0.72 -2.67 -3.16
CA ILE A 5 -1.54 -2.55 -4.37
C ILE A 5 -2.30 -3.86 -4.56
N LEU A 6 -3.58 -3.75 -4.85
CA LEU A 6 -4.47 -4.89 -5.07
C LEU A 6 -5.09 -4.82 -6.46
N SER A 7 -5.19 -5.96 -7.12
CA SER A 7 -6.09 -6.09 -8.27
C SER A 7 -7.55 -6.04 -7.80
N ARG A 8 -8.47 -5.67 -8.70
CA ARG A 8 -9.91 -5.72 -8.42
C ARG A 8 -10.37 -7.10 -7.93
N LYS A 9 -9.81 -8.17 -8.51
CA LYS A 9 -10.13 -9.55 -8.12
C LYS A 9 -9.68 -9.86 -6.69
N ALA A 10 -8.47 -9.45 -6.32
CA ALA A 10 -7.98 -9.61 -4.95
C ALA A 10 -8.84 -8.82 -3.94
N ALA A 11 -9.20 -7.58 -4.26
CA ALA A 11 -10.07 -6.77 -3.41
C ALA A 11 -11.45 -7.44 -3.20
N ARG A 12 -12.03 -8.04 -4.25
CA ARG A 12 -13.29 -8.80 -4.12
C ARG A 12 -13.15 -9.98 -3.15
N VAL A 13 -12.07 -10.75 -3.25
CA VAL A 13 -11.82 -11.88 -2.33
C VAL A 13 -11.72 -11.40 -0.87
N LEU A 14 -11.07 -10.27 -0.61
CA LEU A 14 -10.99 -9.71 0.74
C LEU A 14 -12.38 -9.30 1.26
N LEU A 15 -13.16 -8.60 0.43
CA LEU A 15 -14.53 -8.20 0.77
C LEU A 15 -15.45 -9.39 1.06
N ASP A 16 -15.34 -10.47 0.28
CA ASP A 16 -16.20 -11.66 0.45
C ASP A 16 -15.88 -12.46 1.72
N ASN A 17 -14.77 -12.16 2.40
CA ASN A 17 -14.26 -12.90 3.57
C ASN A 17 -14.09 -12.05 4.83
N ILE A 18 -14.15 -10.71 4.74
CA ILE A 18 -13.92 -9.83 5.88
C ILE A 18 -14.90 -10.10 7.03
N CYS A 19 -16.19 -10.27 6.74
CA CYS A 19 -17.21 -10.54 7.75
C CYS A 19 -17.22 -12.00 8.25
N LYS A 20 -16.43 -12.89 7.64
CA LYS A 20 -16.32 -14.31 8.03
C LYS A 20 -15.08 -14.58 8.88
N THR A 21 -14.15 -13.64 8.91
CA THR A 21 -12.87 -13.77 9.61
C THR A 21 -13.03 -13.20 11.01
N PRO A 22 -12.57 -13.90 12.06
CA PRO A 22 -12.55 -13.34 13.41
C PRO A 22 -11.84 -11.99 13.42
N PHE A 23 -12.43 -11.02 14.13
CA PHE A 23 -11.89 -9.68 14.17
C PHE A 23 -10.48 -9.67 14.76
N VAL A 24 -9.57 -8.99 14.06
CA VAL A 24 -8.21 -8.69 14.52
C VAL A 24 -8.05 -7.18 14.46
N GLN A 25 -7.51 -6.60 15.54
CA GLN A 25 -7.43 -5.14 15.72
C GLN A 25 -6.54 -4.43 14.69
N LEU A 26 -5.58 -5.15 14.11
CA LEU A 26 -4.66 -4.64 13.09
C LEU A 26 -5.22 -4.99 11.71
N ASP A 27 -5.57 -3.95 10.95
CA ASP A 27 -6.21 -4.04 9.64
C ASP A 27 -5.30 -4.73 8.61
N ASP A 28 -4.01 -4.41 8.60
CA ASP A 28 -3.02 -5.05 7.74
C ASP A 28 -2.81 -6.54 8.09
N ILE A 29 -2.82 -6.90 9.36
CA ILE A 29 -2.79 -8.31 9.80
C ILE A 29 -4.07 -9.03 9.39
N LEU A 30 -5.24 -8.43 9.61
CA LEU A 30 -6.53 -9.02 9.21
C LEU A 30 -6.55 -9.30 7.70
N MET A 31 -6.11 -8.34 6.89
CA MET A 31 -6.00 -8.48 5.45
C MET A 31 -4.99 -9.58 5.05
N GLY A 32 -3.86 -9.68 5.76
CA GLY A 32 -2.86 -10.73 5.58
C GLY A 32 -3.39 -12.13 5.92
N ILE A 33 -4.16 -12.26 7.00
CA ILE A 33 -4.83 -13.52 7.39
C ILE A 33 -5.80 -13.95 6.29
N ILE A 34 -6.69 -13.05 5.85
CA ILE A 34 -7.66 -13.37 4.78
C ILE A 34 -6.94 -13.78 3.50
N ALA A 35 -5.91 -13.02 3.10
CA ALA A 35 -5.13 -13.33 1.90
C ALA A 35 -4.46 -14.70 1.98
N SER A 36 -3.88 -15.04 3.14
CA SER A 36 -3.27 -16.35 3.39
C SER A 36 -4.32 -17.48 3.33
N CYS A 37 -5.43 -17.35 4.05
CA CYS A 37 -6.50 -18.35 4.09
C CYS A 37 -7.15 -18.59 2.71
N THR A 38 -7.25 -17.54 1.89
CA THR A 38 -7.82 -17.62 0.54
C THR A 38 -6.79 -17.94 -0.54
N ARG A 39 -5.52 -18.17 -0.17
CA ARG A 39 -4.38 -18.41 -1.07
C ARG A 39 -4.22 -17.32 -2.13
N LEU A 40 -4.51 -16.06 -1.79
CA LEU A 40 -4.16 -14.93 -2.63
C LEU A 40 -2.64 -14.86 -2.77
N LYS A 41 -2.16 -14.69 -4.00
CA LYS A 41 -0.73 -14.54 -4.26
C LYS A 41 -0.25 -13.21 -3.69
N LEU A 42 0.59 -13.28 -2.66
CA LEU A 42 1.29 -12.14 -2.09
C LEU A 42 2.66 -12.03 -2.76
N LEU A 43 2.93 -10.88 -3.36
CA LEU A 43 4.20 -10.58 -4.01
C LEU A 43 4.88 -9.46 -3.23
N ASN A 44 6.12 -9.69 -2.80
CA ASN A 44 6.94 -8.64 -2.26
C ASN A 44 7.46 -7.76 -3.41
N HIS A 45 7.54 -6.45 -3.17
CA HIS A 45 8.11 -5.50 -4.11
C HIS A 45 8.89 -4.42 -3.34
N ASP A 46 10.21 -4.43 -3.47
CA ASP A 46 11.14 -3.58 -2.70
C ASP A 46 10.84 -2.08 -2.76
N GLY A 47 10.18 -1.61 -3.82
CA GLY A 47 9.77 -0.21 -3.96
C GLY A 47 8.81 0.30 -2.87
N PHE A 48 8.14 -0.58 -2.14
CA PHE A 48 7.35 -0.20 -0.95
C PHE A 48 8.22 0.02 0.30
N ASP A 49 9.46 -0.47 0.32
CA ASP A 49 10.38 -0.31 1.46
C ASP A 49 11.39 0.84 1.27
N LYS A 50 11.18 1.68 0.24
CA LYS A 50 12.07 2.81 -0.07
C LYS A 50 11.54 4.11 0.54
N HIS A 51 12.46 5.02 0.84
CA HIS A 51 12.17 6.29 1.52
C HIS A 51 12.66 7.53 0.75
N THR A 52 13.05 7.38 -0.52
CA THR A 52 13.57 8.46 -1.36
C THR A 52 12.68 8.67 -2.57
N ALA A 53 12.55 9.92 -3.02
CA ALA A 53 11.63 10.29 -4.10
C ALA A 53 12.05 9.74 -5.48
N SER A 54 13.30 9.32 -5.65
CA SER A 54 13.83 8.82 -6.92
C SER A 54 13.53 7.36 -7.20
N ASN A 55 13.13 6.58 -6.19
CA ASN A 55 12.93 5.14 -6.35
C ASN A 55 11.96 4.63 -5.27
N PHE A 56 10.67 4.88 -5.43
CA PHE A 56 9.62 4.41 -4.51
C PHE A 56 8.35 4.02 -5.26
N VAL A 57 7.58 3.09 -4.69
CA VAL A 57 6.17 2.86 -5.06
C VAL A 57 5.25 3.65 -4.14
N VAL A 58 5.59 3.75 -2.85
CA VAL A 58 4.93 4.64 -1.89
C VAL A 58 5.95 5.53 -1.18
N TYR A 59 5.68 6.84 -1.15
CA TYR A 59 6.55 7.80 -0.47
C TYR A 59 6.17 7.91 0.99
N HIS A 60 6.89 7.15 1.84
CA HIS A 60 6.62 7.06 3.26
C HIS A 60 6.87 8.34 4.07
N TYR A 61 6.09 8.54 5.13
CA TYR A 61 6.20 9.65 6.09
C TYR A 61 6.13 11.03 5.45
N GLN A 62 5.51 11.12 4.27
CA GLN A 62 5.38 12.32 3.47
C GLN A 62 4.73 13.48 4.24
N TYR A 63 3.71 13.18 5.05
CA TYR A 63 3.00 14.20 5.84
C TYR A 63 3.78 14.71 7.05
N TYR A 64 4.71 13.91 7.57
CA TYR A 64 5.60 14.35 8.65
C TYR A 64 6.78 15.19 8.12
N ARG A 65 7.19 14.94 6.88
CA ARG A 65 8.40 15.51 6.27
C ARG A 65 8.12 16.72 5.38
N HIS A 66 6.91 16.84 4.84
CA HIS A 66 6.57 17.84 3.83
C HIS A 66 5.19 18.44 4.09
N THR A 67 5.09 19.73 3.84
CA THR A 67 3.81 20.42 3.66
C THR A 67 3.14 19.98 2.36
N PRO A 68 1.81 20.18 2.21
CA PRO A 68 1.12 19.91 0.95
C PRO A 68 1.72 20.64 -0.27
N GLN A 69 2.27 21.85 -0.08
CA GLN A 69 2.92 22.59 -1.16
C GLN A 69 4.25 21.95 -1.58
N GLN A 70 5.06 21.52 -0.61
CA GLN A 70 6.30 20.79 -0.89
C GLN A 70 6.02 19.46 -1.60
N LEU A 71 4.96 18.74 -1.23
CA LEU A 71 4.56 17.52 -1.95
C LEU A 71 4.18 17.77 -3.41
N ARG A 72 3.51 18.89 -3.70
CA ARG A 72 3.24 19.29 -5.09
C ARG A 72 4.53 19.56 -5.87
N GLN A 73 5.50 20.24 -5.25
CA GLN A 73 6.79 20.50 -5.88
C GLN A 73 7.58 19.21 -6.14
N VAL A 74 7.58 18.27 -5.18
CA VAL A 74 8.17 16.93 -5.36
C VAL A 74 7.49 16.18 -6.49
N TRP A 75 6.16 16.21 -6.59
CA TRP A 75 5.43 15.59 -7.70
C TRP A 75 5.82 16.19 -9.06
N SER A 76 5.92 17.52 -9.14
CA SER A 76 6.31 18.23 -10.36
C SER A 76 7.75 18.00 -10.80
N SER A 77 8.65 17.52 -9.91
CA SER A 77 10.04 17.25 -10.26
C SER A 77 10.30 15.83 -10.78
N ILE A 78 9.29 14.96 -10.83
CA ILE A 78 9.44 13.58 -11.29
C ILE A 78 9.46 13.54 -12.83
N PRO A 79 10.55 13.06 -13.47
CA PRO A 79 10.83 13.29 -14.89
C PRO A 79 9.95 12.55 -15.93
N HIS A 80 8.80 11.99 -15.56
CA HIS A 80 7.98 11.12 -16.44
C HIS A 80 6.47 11.41 -16.42
N LEU A 81 6.06 12.59 -15.97
CA LEU A 81 4.64 13.01 -15.95
C LEU A 81 4.31 14.14 -16.95
N HIS A 82 5.21 14.37 -17.91
CA HIS A 82 5.00 15.25 -19.07
C HIS A 82 5.03 14.45 -20.36
#